data_AF-A0A2V4W9M8-F1
#
_entry.id   AF-A0A2V4W9M8-F1
#
_cell.length_a   1.000
_cell.length_b   1.000
_cell.length_c   1.000
_cell.angle_alpha   90.00
_cell.angle_beta   90.00
_cell.angle_gamma   90.00
#
_symmetry.space_group_name_H-M   'P 1'
#
loop_
_entity.id
_entity.type
_entity.pdbx_description
1 polymer ?
#
loop_
_entity_poly.entity_id
_entity_poly.type
_entity_poly.pdbx_seq_one_letter_code
_entity_poly.pdbx_strand_id
1 'polypeptide(L)'
;MSSNLSSFQSWYTGWNGVSSKVGLEKPYESSFLDQTPHIARINIMGKNLGATGSWAEACNYKYSVIWGYSCDWNGSWKDSIIEFNTNTDSKTKKGYSFHSANLKKKIFLHELGHSLGLKHPDTTSSAIMKQGDNGYYVVQTYDKSNLKEKYGN
;
A
#
# COMPACT_ATOMS: atom_id res chain seq x y z
N MET A 1 12.47 -4.78 -10.61
CA MET A 1 11.25 -3.98 -10.41
C MET A 1 10.53 -3.58 -11.70
N SER A 2 11.21 -3.52 -12.86
CA SER A 2 10.58 -3.12 -14.14
C SER A 2 9.40 -3.99 -14.60
N SER A 3 9.33 -5.27 -14.22
CA SER A 3 8.28 -6.19 -14.68
C SER A 3 6.91 -6.06 -14.01
N ASN A 4 6.80 -5.39 -12.86
CA ASN A 4 5.51 -5.23 -12.16
C ASN A 4 4.91 -3.81 -12.31
N LEU A 5 5.62 -2.90 -12.99
CA LEU A 5 5.31 -1.48 -13.01
C LEU A 5 4.00 -1.19 -13.74
N SER A 6 3.82 -1.75 -14.93
CA SER A 6 2.56 -1.64 -15.69
C SER A 6 1.37 -2.21 -14.91
N SER A 7 1.59 -3.26 -14.13
CA SER A 7 0.57 -3.84 -13.27
C SER A 7 0.20 -2.88 -12.13
N PHE A 8 1.17 -2.31 -11.44
CA PHE A 8 0.93 -1.30 -10.40
C PHE A 8 0.18 -0.09 -10.93
N GLN A 9 0.60 0.47 -12.07
CA GLN A 9 -0.12 1.55 -12.74
C GLN A 9 -1.59 1.21 -13.00
N SER A 10 -1.87 -0.01 -13.48
CA SER A 10 -3.24 -0.46 -13.77
C SER A 10 -4.11 -0.66 -12.52
N TRP A 11 -3.50 -0.88 -11.35
CA TRP A 11 -4.21 -1.14 -10.09
C TRP A 11 -4.24 0.08 -9.16
N TYR A 12 -3.40 1.08 -9.40
CA TYR A 12 -3.21 2.24 -8.52
C TYR A 12 -4.52 3.01 -8.27
N THR A 13 -5.39 3.06 -9.27
CA THR A 13 -6.70 3.72 -9.18
C THR A 13 -7.78 2.83 -8.56
N GLY A 14 -7.43 1.64 -8.04
CA GLY A 14 -8.41 0.68 -7.50
C GLY A 14 -9.24 1.17 -6.31
N TRP A 15 -8.81 2.24 -5.66
CA TRP A 15 -9.55 2.93 -4.59
C TRP A 15 -10.26 4.21 -5.05
N ASN A 16 -10.03 4.65 -6.30
CA ASN A 16 -10.68 5.85 -6.83
C ASN A 16 -12.20 5.66 -6.91
N GLY A 17 -12.94 6.73 -6.64
CA GLY A 17 -14.39 6.73 -6.66
C GLY A 17 -15.05 6.08 -5.43
N VAL A 18 -14.28 5.51 -4.50
CA VAL A 18 -14.81 5.02 -3.21
C VAL A 18 -15.25 6.19 -2.33
N SER A 19 -14.38 7.19 -2.19
CA SER A 19 -14.67 8.50 -1.60
C SER A 19 -14.33 9.56 -2.64
N SER A 20 -15.20 10.55 -2.83
CA SER A 20 -14.92 11.65 -3.77
C SER A 20 -13.81 12.59 -3.30
N LYS A 21 -13.31 12.41 -2.08
CA LYS A 21 -12.23 13.20 -1.49
C LYS A 21 -10.88 12.49 -1.56
N VAL A 22 -10.85 11.25 -2.04
CA VAL A 22 -9.65 10.48 -2.27
C VAL A 22 -9.45 10.34 -3.78
N GLY A 23 -8.44 11.04 -4.29
CA GLY A 23 -8.01 10.94 -5.69
C GLY A 23 -6.58 10.44 -5.76
N LEU A 24 -6.41 9.22 -6.26
CA LEU A 24 -5.09 8.68 -6.58
C LEU A 24 -4.81 8.94 -8.06
N GLU A 25 -3.84 9.81 -8.33
CA GLU A 25 -3.29 10.01 -9.67
C GLU A 25 -2.34 8.87 -10.03
N LYS A 26 -1.85 8.77 -11.28
CA LYS A 26 -0.86 7.74 -11.63
C LYS A 26 0.37 7.81 -10.69
N PRO A 27 0.99 6.68 -10.34
CA PRO A 27 2.20 6.68 -9.55
C PRO A 27 3.30 7.48 -10.27
N TYR A 28 3.99 8.35 -9.54
CA TYR A 28 5.18 9.04 -10.04
C TYR A 28 6.35 8.07 -10.08
N GLU A 29 7.04 8.03 -11.22
CA GLU A 29 8.17 7.14 -11.45
C GLU A 29 9.45 7.98 -11.57
N SER A 30 10.43 7.68 -10.74
CA SER A 30 11.76 8.26 -10.85
C SER A 30 12.82 7.19 -10.67
N SER A 31 13.80 7.19 -11.57
CA SER A 31 15.04 6.42 -11.42
C SER A 31 16.07 7.13 -10.53
N PHE A 32 15.77 8.35 -10.07
CA PHE A 32 16.62 9.19 -9.24
C PHE A 32 15.91 9.57 -7.95
N LEU A 33 16.70 9.90 -6.92
CA LEU A 33 16.15 10.46 -5.69
C LEU A 33 15.48 11.81 -5.98
N ASP A 34 14.16 11.83 -5.89
CA ASP A 34 13.36 13.03 -5.99
C ASP A 34 13.45 13.82 -4.68
N GLN A 35 14.25 14.90 -4.72
CA GLN A 35 14.51 15.78 -3.58
C GLN A 35 13.45 16.89 -3.43
N THR A 36 12.44 16.93 -4.29
CA THR A 36 11.38 17.94 -4.21
C THR A 36 10.49 17.61 -3.01
N PRO A 37 10.19 18.58 -2.14
CA PRO A 37 9.19 18.39 -1.10
C PRO A 37 7.81 18.20 -1.73
N HIS A 38 7.18 17.06 -1.48
CA HIS A 38 5.80 16.78 -1.88
C HIS A 38 4.88 16.78 -0.67
N ILE A 39 3.64 17.22 -0.87
CA ILE A 39 2.59 17.12 0.15
C ILE A 39 1.77 15.86 -0.18
N ALA A 40 1.73 14.89 0.75
CA ALA A 40 0.93 13.66 0.68
C ALA A 40 1.29 12.70 -0.49
N ARG A 41 2.57 12.34 -0.61
CA ARG A 41 3.07 11.41 -1.64
C ARG A 41 3.08 9.96 -1.17
N ILE A 42 2.69 9.02 -2.03
CA ILE A 42 2.86 7.57 -1.81
C ILE A 42 4.06 7.09 -2.62
N ASN A 43 5.11 6.64 -1.94
CA ASN A 43 6.31 6.09 -2.55
C ASN A 43 6.18 4.58 -2.63
N ILE A 44 6.33 3.99 -3.81
CA ILE A 44 6.33 2.54 -3.98
C ILE A 44 7.73 2.10 -4.37
N MET A 45 8.30 1.21 -3.57
CA MET A 45 9.65 0.69 -3.81
C MET A 45 9.76 -0.78 -3.46
N GLY A 46 10.87 -1.38 -3.86
CA GLY A 46 11.22 -2.75 -3.52
C GLY A 46 12.37 -2.76 -2.54
N LYS A 47 12.26 -3.59 -1.52
CA LYS A 47 13.25 -3.77 -0.46
C LYS A 47 13.34 -5.23 -0.11
N ASN A 48 14.54 -5.72 0.21
CA ASN A 48 14.68 -7.09 0.70
C ASN A 48 14.20 -7.14 2.16
N LEU A 49 12.98 -7.61 2.40
CA LEU A 49 12.40 -7.77 3.74
C LEU A 49 12.79 -9.12 4.37
N GLY A 50 13.67 -9.89 3.73
CA GLY A 50 14.15 -11.18 4.22
C GLY A 50 13.21 -12.35 3.89
N ALA A 51 13.71 -13.56 4.18
CA ALA A 51 13.05 -14.84 3.88
C ALA A 51 11.95 -15.22 4.88
N THR A 52 11.90 -14.55 6.03
CA THR A 52 10.86 -14.70 7.06
C THR A 52 9.96 -13.46 7.19
N GLY A 53 10.27 -12.40 6.43
CA GLY A 53 9.55 -11.14 6.48
C GLY A 53 8.19 -11.16 5.77
N SER A 54 7.57 -9.99 5.75
CA SER A 54 6.30 -9.72 5.06
C SER A 54 6.46 -9.81 3.54
N TRP A 55 5.35 -9.98 2.83
CA TRP A 55 5.33 -9.89 1.36
C TRP A 55 5.45 -8.45 0.87
N ALA A 56 4.89 -7.53 1.65
CA ALA A 56 5.08 -6.10 1.54
C ALA A 56 4.82 -5.46 2.91
N GLU A 57 5.23 -4.20 3.09
CA GLU A 57 4.89 -3.39 4.25
C GLU A 57 4.62 -1.94 3.83
N ALA A 58 3.72 -1.27 4.54
CA ALA A 58 3.43 0.14 4.34
C ALA A 58 3.56 0.91 5.65
N CYS A 59 4.06 2.14 5.56
CA CYS A 59 3.98 3.09 6.67
C CYS A 59 3.66 4.49 6.15
N ASN A 60 2.64 5.10 6.77
CA ASN A 60 2.28 6.50 6.63
C ASN A 60 3.12 7.32 7.61
N TYR A 61 3.89 8.27 7.14
CA TYR A 61 4.78 9.05 8.01
C TYR A 61 4.24 10.45 8.29
N LYS A 62 4.25 10.83 9.57
CA LYS A 62 4.25 12.24 9.99
C LYS A 62 5.69 12.73 10.05
N TYR A 63 5.96 13.92 9.52
CA TYR A 63 7.24 14.59 9.64
C TYR A 63 7.21 15.60 10.78
N SER A 64 8.18 15.50 11.70
CA SER A 64 8.48 16.55 12.67
C SER A 64 9.93 17.03 12.49
N VAL A 65 10.17 18.32 12.70
CA VAL A 65 11.52 18.92 12.58
C VAL A 65 12.49 18.33 13.60
N ILE A 66 12.00 17.93 14.79
CA ILE A 66 12.83 17.46 15.91
C ILE A 66 13.07 15.94 15.84
N TRP A 67 12.08 15.15 15.44
CA TRP A 67 12.12 13.68 15.54
C TRP A 67 12.17 12.96 14.18
N GLY A 68 12.19 13.71 13.07
CA GLY A 68 12.14 13.14 11.72
C GLY A 68 10.80 12.48 11.41
N TYR A 69 10.83 11.43 10.59
CA TYR A 69 9.67 10.68 10.13
C TYR A 69 9.25 9.61 11.15
N SER A 70 7.96 9.51 11.48
CA SER A 70 7.39 8.44 12.33
C SER A 70 6.05 7.94 11.80
N CYS A 71 5.73 6.65 12.00
CA CYS A 71 4.49 6.07 11.48
C CYS A 71 3.23 6.66 12.17
N ASP A 72 2.24 7.05 11.39
CA ASP A 72 0.96 7.63 11.82
C ASP A 72 -0.19 7.20 10.89
N TRP A 73 -1.19 6.55 11.48
CA TRP A 73 -2.34 5.99 10.78
C TRP A 73 -3.58 6.89 10.81
N ASN A 74 -3.48 8.10 11.37
CA ASN A 74 -4.63 8.98 11.60
C ASN A 74 -5.09 9.75 10.35
N GLY A 75 -4.43 9.58 9.20
CA GLY A 75 -4.86 10.17 7.92
C GLY A 75 -4.39 11.62 7.67
N SER A 76 -3.48 12.14 8.51
CA SER A 76 -2.84 13.47 8.36
C SER A 76 -1.34 13.35 8.07
N TRP A 77 -0.94 12.31 7.34
CA TRP A 77 0.46 12.00 7.05
C TRP A 77 0.99 12.81 5.84
N LYS A 78 2.30 13.07 5.81
CA LYS A 78 2.96 13.89 4.76
C LYS A 78 3.56 13.05 3.64
N ASP A 79 4.07 11.86 3.95
CA ASP A 79 4.57 10.87 2.99
C ASP A 79 4.10 9.48 3.43
N SER A 80 3.85 8.59 2.48
CA SER A 80 3.65 7.15 2.71
C SER A 80 4.71 6.39 1.92
N ILE A 81 5.18 5.26 2.44
CA ILE A 81 6.08 4.35 1.74
C ILE A 81 5.46 2.96 1.76
N ILE A 82 5.36 2.34 0.58
CA ILE A 82 5.03 0.94 0.36
C ILE A 82 6.29 0.22 -0.13
N GLU A 83 6.73 -0.79 0.61
CA GLU A 83 7.91 -1.59 0.33
C GLU A 83 7.51 -3.02 -0.03
N PHE A 84 7.73 -3.44 -1.27
CA PHE A 84 7.52 -4.83 -1.70
C PHE A 84 8.75 -5.68 -1.47
N ASN A 85 8.57 -6.88 -0.92
CA ASN A 85 9.68 -7.78 -0.63
C ASN A 85 10.35 -8.26 -1.94
N THR A 86 11.61 -7.87 -2.15
CA THR A 86 12.40 -8.29 -3.33
C THR A 86 13.21 -9.56 -3.10
N ASN A 87 13.03 -10.24 -1.96
CA ASN A 87 13.75 -11.46 -1.64
C ASN A 87 13.54 -12.55 -2.71
N THR A 88 14.61 -13.19 -3.18
CA THR A 88 14.56 -14.20 -4.25
C THR A 88 14.75 -15.63 -3.75
N ASP A 89 14.61 -15.89 -2.45
CA ASP A 89 14.70 -17.23 -1.89
C ASP A 89 13.52 -18.10 -2.35
N SER A 90 13.82 -19.07 -3.19
CA SER A 90 12.86 -20.00 -3.78
C SER A 90 12.32 -21.04 -2.80
N LYS A 91 12.96 -21.22 -1.63
CA LYS A 91 12.48 -22.13 -0.57
C LYS A 91 11.32 -21.51 0.18
N THR A 92 11.47 -20.25 0.60
CA THR A 92 10.46 -19.54 1.39
C THR A 92 9.41 -18.85 0.52
N LYS A 93 9.77 -18.50 -0.73
CA LYS A 93 8.89 -17.84 -1.72
C LYS A 93 8.18 -16.59 -1.17
N LYS A 94 8.84 -15.88 -0.25
CA LYS A 94 8.33 -14.64 0.36
C LYS A 94 8.43 -13.42 -0.54
N GLY A 95 9.34 -13.44 -1.51
CA GLY A 95 9.46 -12.38 -2.48
C GLY A 95 8.18 -12.17 -3.27
N TYR A 96 7.84 -10.89 -3.46
CA TYR A 96 6.68 -10.46 -4.23
C TYR A 96 6.64 -11.10 -5.63
N SER A 97 7.80 -11.33 -6.25
CA SER A 97 7.92 -11.95 -7.57
C SER A 97 7.35 -13.37 -7.66
N PHE A 98 7.35 -14.13 -6.55
CA PHE A 98 6.88 -15.52 -6.51
C PHE A 98 5.35 -15.67 -6.49
N HIS A 99 4.62 -14.58 -6.27
CA HIS A 99 3.16 -14.61 -6.14
C HIS A 99 2.44 -14.55 -7.50
N SER A 100 1.23 -15.14 -7.55
CA SER A 100 0.35 -15.05 -8.71
C SER A 100 -0.08 -13.61 -8.99
N ALA A 101 -0.50 -13.31 -10.22
CA ALA A 101 -0.95 -11.96 -10.60
C ALA A 101 -2.09 -11.45 -9.70
N ASN A 102 -3.05 -12.31 -9.35
CA ASN A 102 -4.15 -11.96 -8.44
C ASN A 102 -3.64 -11.64 -7.03
N LEU A 103 -2.75 -12.48 -6.48
CA LEU A 103 -2.19 -12.25 -5.15
C LEU A 103 -1.33 -10.98 -5.12
N LYS A 104 -0.54 -10.73 -6.17
CA LYS A 104 0.21 -9.49 -6.37
C LYS A 104 -0.71 -8.26 -6.31
N LYS A 105 -1.80 -8.27 -7.09
CA LYS A 105 -2.82 -7.22 -7.07
C LYS A 105 -3.40 -7.00 -5.68
N LYS A 106 -3.74 -8.08 -4.98
CA LYS A 106 -4.30 -8.05 -3.63
C LYS A 106 -3.34 -7.42 -2.62
N ILE A 107 -2.08 -7.86 -2.61
CA ILE A 107 -1.04 -7.28 -1.74
C ILE A 107 -0.90 -5.79 -2.05
N PHE A 108 -0.83 -5.42 -3.33
CA PHE A 108 -0.71 -4.01 -3.72
C PHE A 108 -1.88 -3.15 -3.24
N LEU A 109 -3.12 -3.59 -3.46
CA LEU A 109 -4.29 -2.85 -3.02
C LEU A 109 -4.41 -2.78 -1.49
N HIS A 110 -3.93 -3.80 -0.77
CA HIS A 110 -3.85 -3.83 0.70
C HIS A 110 -2.89 -2.75 1.21
N GLU A 111 -1.65 -2.72 0.71
CA GLU A 111 -0.67 -1.70 1.12
C GLU A 111 -1.08 -0.29 0.70
N LEU A 112 -1.79 -0.17 -0.42
CA LEU A 112 -2.35 1.11 -0.85
C LEU A 112 -3.49 1.57 0.08
N GLY A 113 -4.32 0.65 0.58
CA GLY A 113 -5.33 0.97 1.60
C GLY A 113 -4.70 1.43 2.92
N HIS A 114 -3.58 0.82 3.31
CA HIS A 114 -2.75 1.31 4.41
C HIS A 114 -2.24 2.73 4.15
N SER A 115 -1.79 3.02 2.92
CA SER A 115 -1.42 4.39 2.53
C SER A 115 -2.59 5.36 2.66
N LEU A 116 -3.81 4.92 2.35
CA LEU A 116 -5.03 5.70 2.61
C LEU A 116 -5.46 5.73 4.10
N GLY A 117 -4.60 5.30 5.01
CA GLY A 117 -4.84 5.33 6.45
C GLY A 117 -5.82 4.26 6.96
N LEU A 118 -6.15 3.25 6.18
CA LEU A 118 -6.98 2.14 6.66
C LEU A 118 -6.15 1.19 7.52
N LYS A 119 -6.74 0.72 8.63
CA LYS A 119 -6.15 -0.32 9.49
C LYS A 119 -6.70 -1.69 9.10
N HIS A 120 -6.06 -2.74 9.60
CA HIS A 120 -6.65 -4.08 9.55
C HIS A 120 -7.98 -4.08 10.32
N PRO A 121 -9.01 -4.80 9.84
CA PRO A 121 -10.22 -5.03 10.62
C PRO A 121 -9.93 -5.90 11.85
N ASP A 122 -10.53 -5.56 12.99
CA ASP A 122 -10.50 -6.37 14.21
C ASP A 122 -11.55 -7.52 14.21
N THR A 123 -12.27 -7.69 13.10
CA THR A 123 -13.46 -8.58 12.98
C THR A 123 -13.27 -9.66 11.91
N THR A 124 -14.26 -10.56 11.77
CA THR A 124 -14.35 -11.56 10.68
C THR A 124 -14.75 -10.97 9.33
N SER A 125 -14.79 -9.63 9.20
CA SER A 125 -15.24 -8.94 7.98
C SER A 125 -14.48 -9.38 6.73
N SER A 126 -15.23 -9.56 5.65
CA SER A 126 -14.68 -9.70 4.29
C SER A 126 -14.06 -8.37 3.86
N ALA A 127 -12.73 -8.29 3.83
CA ALA A 127 -11.98 -7.07 3.56
C ALA A 127 -10.67 -7.38 2.83
N ILE A 128 -10.30 -6.56 1.84
CA ILE A 128 -8.96 -6.63 1.26
C ILE A 128 -7.90 -6.22 2.29
N MET A 129 -8.27 -5.37 3.26
CA MET A 129 -7.43 -4.96 4.38
C MET A 129 -7.27 -6.03 5.46
N LYS A 130 -7.82 -7.24 5.31
CA LYS A 130 -7.68 -8.29 6.32
C LYS A 130 -6.28 -8.93 6.29
N GLN A 131 -5.60 -8.91 7.43
CA GLN A 131 -4.27 -9.52 7.57
C GLN A 131 -4.34 -11.04 7.42
N GLY A 132 -3.39 -11.63 6.69
CA GLY A 132 -3.26 -13.08 6.54
C GLY A 132 -4.32 -13.77 5.65
N ASP A 133 -5.39 -13.07 5.26
CA ASP A 133 -6.44 -13.62 4.39
C ASP A 133 -6.05 -13.49 2.92
N ASN A 134 -6.15 -14.56 2.13
CA ASN A 134 -5.77 -14.57 0.70
C ASN A 134 -6.96 -14.76 -0.24
N GLY A 135 -8.19 -14.52 0.22
CA GLY A 135 -9.42 -14.74 -0.56
C GLY A 135 -9.97 -13.50 -1.29
N TYR A 136 -9.69 -12.28 -0.81
CA TYR A 136 -10.31 -11.06 -1.34
C TYR A 136 -9.37 -10.25 -2.23
N TYR A 137 -9.60 -10.28 -3.54
CA TYR A 137 -8.70 -9.70 -4.55
C TYR A 137 -9.09 -8.30 -5.06
N VAL A 138 -10.18 -7.74 -4.54
CA VAL A 138 -10.69 -6.41 -4.87
C VAL A 138 -11.16 -5.70 -3.59
N VAL A 139 -11.27 -4.37 -3.63
CA VAL A 139 -11.76 -3.57 -2.51
C VAL A 139 -13.21 -3.99 -2.15
N GLN A 140 -13.43 -4.38 -0.90
CA GLN A 140 -14.71 -4.90 -0.41
C GLN A 140 -15.59 -3.80 0.19
N THR A 141 -16.84 -4.13 0.50
CA THR A 141 -17.79 -3.18 1.13
C THR A 141 -17.27 -2.64 2.46
N TYR A 142 -16.70 -3.49 3.32
CA TYR A 142 -16.14 -3.07 4.61
C TYR A 142 -15.02 -2.04 4.43
N ASP A 143 -14.11 -2.29 3.50
CA ASP A 143 -13.01 -1.39 3.16
C ASP A 143 -13.53 -0.02 2.70
N LYS A 144 -14.55 -0.03 1.81
CA LYS A 144 -15.19 1.18 1.30
C LYS A 144 -15.79 1.97 2.44
N SER A 145 -16.61 1.36 3.29
CA SER A 145 -17.25 2.06 4.41
C SER A 145 -16.25 2.74 5.35
N ASN A 146 -15.12 2.10 5.67
CA ASN A 146 -14.10 2.72 6.52
C ASN A 146 -13.42 3.92 5.85
N LEU A 147 -13.13 3.84 4.55
CA LEU A 147 -12.56 4.98 3.81
C LEU A 147 -13.52 6.17 3.78
N LYS A 148 -14.81 5.86 3.58
CA LYS A 148 -15.91 6.83 3.58
C LYS A 148 -16.13 7.47 4.93
N GLU A 149 -16.06 6.72 6.01
CA GLU A 149 -16.14 7.26 7.38
C GLU A 149 -14.98 8.22 7.67
N LYS A 150 -13.77 7.86 7.22
CA LYS A 150 -12.57 8.64 7.48
C LYS A 150 -12.51 9.96 6.71
N TYR A 151 -12.77 9.92 5.41
CA TYR A 151 -12.63 11.09 4.55
C TYR A 151 -13.96 11.76 4.22
N GLY A 152 -15.06 11.02 4.31
CA GLY A 152 -16.40 11.37 3.83
C GLY A 152 -16.74 10.64 2.53
N ASN A 153 -18.04 10.53 2.24
CA ASN A 153 -18.68 9.95 1.05
C ASN A 153 -18.58 8.46 0.88
#